data_AF-A0A957H175-F1
#
_entry.id   AF-A0A957H175-F1
#
_cell.length_a   1.000
_cell.length_b   1.000
_cell.length_c   1.000
_cell.angle_alpha   90.00
_cell.angle_beta   90.00
_cell.angle_gamma   90.00
#
_symmetry.space_group_name_H-M   'P 1'
#
loop_
_entity.id
_entity.type
_entity.pdbx_description
1 polymer ?
#
loop_
_entity_poly.entity_id
_entity_poly.type
_entity_poly.pdbx_seq_one_letter_code
_entity_poly.pdbx_strand_id
1 'polypeptide(L)'
;RNQGTLVMDIFQAAFPQGKNLFLYRNVVDFVASFQRILRRAGLPEHFPFTVWRSEFQAYLAGDLTHMSRYVGGEQAVVSIAEQLTLWWLAVIEWYVAQREQGIPALSVSYAELVATKAETLSAIFRYCGLPTSSVDDGLRAYERDSQAGTVMARENPAQVNSQHLTPAELAAVQAIIERHPLVGKPDFAMP
;
A
#
# COMPACT_ATOMS: atom_id res chain seq x y z
N ARG A 1 9.94 -3.30 10.50
CA ARG A 1 8.66 -3.11 9.82
C ARG A 1 8.61 -1.64 9.35
N ASN A 2 7.96 -1.21 8.24
CA ASN A 2 7.88 0.24 7.86
C ASN A 2 7.36 1.04 9.05
N GLN A 3 7.53 2.36 9.06
CA GLN A 3 7.06 3.20 10.17
C GLN A 3 5.61 2.89 10.58
N GLY A 4 4.68 2.71 9.63
CA GLY A 4 3.28 2.36 9.95
C GLY A 4 3.12 0.99 10.63
N THR A 5 3.78 -0.03 10.10
CA THR A 5 3.75 -1.41 10.60
C THR A 5 4.50 -1.58 11.93
N LEU A 6 5.62 -0.88 12.11
CA LEU A 6 6.34 -0.80 13.38
C LEU A 6 5.51 -0.07 14.44
N VAL A 7 4.88 1.04 14.05
CA VAL A 7 3.94 1.77 14.91
C VAL A 7 2.80 0.86 15.30
N MET A 8 2.21 0.09 14.39
CA MET A 8 1.14 -0.85 14.73
C MET A 8 1.58 -1.86 15.79
N ASP A 9 2.78 -2.44 15.66
CA ASP A 9 3.30 -3.39 16.65
C ASP A 9 3.51 -2.74 18.02
N ILE A 10 4.08 -1.53 18.06
CA ILE A 10 4.30 -0.78 19.30
C ILE A 10 2.97 -0.41 19.94
N PHE A 11 2.01 0.08 19.15
CA PHE A 11 0.68 0.46 19.63
C PHE A 11 -0.09 -0.75 20.11
N GLN A 12 -0.01 -1.89 19.41
CA GLN A 12 -0.68 -3.11 19.84
C GLN A 12 -0.08 -3.65 21.14
N ALA A 13 1.24 -3.55 21.31
CA ALA A 13 1.91 -3.93 22.56
C ALA A 13 1.52 -3.00 23.73
N ALA A 14 1.43 -1.69 23.49
CA ALA A 14 1.05 -0.70 24.49
C ALA A 14 -0.46 -0.68 24.81
N PHE A 15 -1.29 -0.95 23.80
CA PHE A 15 -2.74 -0.91 23.86
C PHE A 15 -3.32 -2.19 23.25
N PRO A 16 -3.35 -3.32 23.99
CA PRO A 16 -3.81 -4.60 23.46
C PRO A 16 -5.27 -4.60 22.96
N GLN A 17 -6.09 -3.67 23.44
CA GLN A 17 -7.47 -3.48 23.00
C GLN A 17 -7.61 -2.53 21.79
N GLY A 18 -6.50 -1.96 21.32
CA GLY A 18 -6.44 -1.12 20.14
C GLY A 18 -7.04 -1.81 18.92
N LYS A 19 -7.70 -1.02 18.08
CA LYS A 19 -8.29 -1.46 16.81
C LYS A 19 -7.46 -0.92 15.68
N ASN A 20 -6.95 -1.79 14.81
CA ASN A 20 -6.13 -1.37 13.68
C ASN A 20 -6.96 -1.33 12.40
N LEU A 21 -6.75 -0.31 11.59
CA LEU A 21 -7.32 -0.22 10.24
C LEU A 21 -6.17 -0.37 9.25
N PHE A 22 -6.32 -1.27 8.29
CA PHE A 22 -5.36 -1.48 7.22
C PHE A 22 -5.99 -1.07 5.89
N LEU A 23 -5.77 0.18 5.51
CA LEU A 23 -6.21 0.72 4.22
C LEU A 23 -5.21 0.34 3.13
N TYR A 24 -5.67 -0.39 2.11
CA TYR A 24 -4.83 -0.82 1.00
C TYR A 24 -5.41 -0.41 -0.35
N ARG A 25 -4.55 -0.39 -1.38
CA ARG A 25 -4.91 -0.20 -2.79
C ARG A 25 -4.53 -1.45 -3.57
N ASN A 26 -5.17 -1.67 -4.71
CA ASN A 26 -4.63 -2.64 -5.67
C ASN A 26 -3.24 -2.18 -6.10
N VAL A 27 -2.40 -3.15 -6.44
CA VAL A 27 -0.98 -2.92 -6.69
C VAL A 27 -0.73 -1.99 -7.88
N VAL A 28 -1.56 -2.05 -8.92
CA VAL A 28 -1.41 -1.20 -10.11
C VAL A 28 -1.61 0.27 -9.76
N ASP A 29 -2.70 0.59 -9.06
CA ASP A 29 -2.98 1.96 -8.62
C ASP A 29 -1.98 2.47 -7.58
N PHE A 30 -1.47 1.57 -6.73
CA PHE A 30 -0.40 1.87 -5.79
C PHE A 30 0.89 2.28 -6.53
N VAL A 31 1.35 1.44 -7.46
CA VAL A 31 2.57 1.68 -8.24
C VAL A 31 2.43 2.96 -9.06
N ALA A 32 1.32 3.14 -9.78
CA ALA A 32 1.07 4.34 -10.57
C ALA A 32 1.10 5.62 -9.72
N SER A 33 0.48 5.59 -8.54
CA SER A 33 0.46 6.73 -7.63
C SER A 33 1.86 7.12 -7.14
N PHE A 34 2.68 6.16 -6.74
CA PHE A 34 4.02 6.41 -6.20
C PHE A 34 5.05 6.74 -7.28
N GLN A 35 5.00 6.06 -8.44
CA GLN A 35 5.92 6.29 -9.53
C GLN A 35 5.90 7.73 -10.03
N ARG A 36 4.71 8.37 -10.07
CA ARG A 36 4.56 9.80 -10.36
C ARG A 36 5.39 10.68 -9.42
N ILE A 37 5.38 10.37 -8.12
CA ILE A 37 6.10 11.14 -7.10
C ILE A 37 7.60 10.90 -7.24
N LEU A 38 8.02 9.64 -7.39
CA LEU A 38 9.43 9.25 -7.47
C LEU A 38 10.11 9.79 -8.75
N ARG A 39 9.43 9.73 -9.90
CA ARG A 39 9.94 10.32 -11.15
C ARG A 39 10.10 11.83 -11.04
N ARG A 40 9.17 12.52 -10.38
CA ARG A 40 9.28 13.97 -10.12
C ARG A 40 10.45 14.31 -9.20
N ALA A 41 10.78 13.42 -8.25
CA ALA A 41 11.95 13.57 -7.40
C ALA A 41 13.28 13.31 -8.13
N GLY A 42 13.24 12.89 -9.40
CA GLY A 42 14.43 12.63 -10.20
C GLY A 42 15.18 11.36 -9.80
N LEU A 43 14.48 10.39 -9.20
CA LEU A 43 15.10 9.09 -8.91
C LEU A 43 15.44 8.34 -10.20
N PRO A 44 16.60 7.65 -10.27
CA PRO A 44 16.93 6.75 -11.36
C PRO A 44 15.80 5.76 -11.67
N GLU A 45 15.61 5.38 -12.94
CA GLU A 45 14.57 4.41 -13.28
C GLU A 45 14.92 2.99 -12.83
N HIS A 46 16.22 2.68 -12.70
CA HIS A 46 16.72 1.33 -12.43
C HIS A 46 17.78 1.37 -11.31
N PHE A 47 17.73 0.36 -10.43
CA PHE A 47 18.66 0.22 -9.32
C PHE A 47 18.99 -1.25 -9.05
N PRO A 48 20.16 -1.56 -8.47
CA PRO A 48 20.42 -2.92 -7.99
C PRO A 48 19.43 -3.31 -6.89
N PHE A 49 18.91 -4.55 -6.96
CA PHE A 49 18.02 -5.10 -5.93
C PHE A 49 18.66 -5.06 -4.54
N THR A 50 19.98 -5.25 -4.44
CA THR A 50 20.72 -5.15 -3.17
C THR A 50 20.60 -3.78 -2.51
N VAL A 51 20.58 -2.70 -3.30
CA VAL A 51 20.39 -1.34 -2.79
C VAL A 51 18.98 -1.19 -2.25
N TRP A 52 17.97 -1.52 -3.06
CA TRP A 52 16.56 -1.52 -2.64
C TRP A 52 16.36 -2.33 -1.35
N ARG A 53 16.88 -3.56 -1.32
CA ARG A 53 16.80 -4.45 -0.15
C ARG A 53 17.42 -3.79 1.07
N SER A 54 18.62 -3.22 0.95
CA SER A 54 19.31 -2.63 2.11
C SER A 54 18.53 -1.44 2.70
N GLU A 55 18.02 -0.55 1.84
CA GLU A 55 17.25 0.62 2.25
C GLU A 55 15.90 0.18 2.84
N PHE A 56 15.14 -0.62 2.08
CA PHE A 56 13.83 -1.08 2.50
C PHE A 56 13.88 -2.06 3.66
N GLN A 57 14.95 -2.81 3.89
CA GLN A 57 15.09 -3.66 5.07
C GLN A 57 15.28 -2.81 6.33
N ALA A 58 16.01 -1.69 6.25
CA ALA A 58 16.10 -0.76 7.37
C ALA A 58 14.72 -0.13 7.66
N TYR A 59 14.02 0.30 6.62
CA TYR A 59 12.65 0.81 6.76
C TYR A 59 11.69 -0.26 7.25
N LEU A 60 11.71 -1.46 6.67
CA LEU A 60 10.82 -2.60 6.93
C LEU A 60 11.29 -3.52 8.04
N ALA A 61 12.33 -3.17 8.80
CA ALA A 61 12.96 -3.94 9.89
C ALA A 61 12.55 -5.43 9.89
N GLY A 62 12.93 -6.11 8.81
CA GLY A 62 12.47 -7.44 8.43
C GLY A 62 13.29 -7.93 7.23
N ASP A 63 13.53 -9.24 7.16
CA ASP A 63 14.35 -9.82 6.09
C ASP A 63 13.59 -9.87 4.76
N LEU A 64 14.06 -9.11 3.78
CA LEU A 64 13.49 -9.03 2.43
C LEU A 64 14.28 -9.85 1.41
N THR A 65 15.23 -10.69 1.84
CA THR A 65 16.06 -11.49 0.93
C THR A 65 15.22 -12.41 0.05
N HIS A 66 14.13 -12.95 0.60
CA HIS A 66 13.22 -13.82 -0.13
C HIS A 66 12.51 -13.12 -1.32
N MET A 67 12.43 -11.78 -1.34
CA MET A 67 11.84 -11.02 -2.44
C MET A 67 12.64 -11.12 -3.75
N SER A 68 13.93 -11.45 -3.67
CA SER A 68 14.80 -11.62 -4.85
C SER A 68 14.25 -12.65 -5.85
N ARG A 69 13.49 -13.66 -5.38
CA ARG A 69 12.87 -14.70 -6.21
C ARG A 69 11.89 -14.14 -7.24
N TYR A 70 11.36 -12.93 -7.01
CA TYR A 70 10.37 -12.31 -7.89
C TYR A 70 11.00 -11.46 -9.00
N VAL A 71 12.27 -11.07 -8.87
CA VAL A 71 12.95 -10.13 -9.76
C VAL A 71 14.23 -10.69 -10.41
N GLY A 72 14.43 -12.01 -10.40
CA GLY A 72 15.57 -12.65 -11.07
C GLY A 72 16.81 -12.83 -10.21
N GLY A 73 16.69 -12.75 -8.88
CA GLY A 73 17.75 -13.03 -7.91
C GLY A 73 18.42 -11.78 -7.33
N GLU A 74 19.42 -11.99 -6.46
CA GLU A 74 20.03 -10.90 -5.68
C GLU A 74 20.81 -9.89 -6.52
N GLN A 75 21.33 -10.31 -7.68
CA GLN A 75 22.10 -9.46 -8.58
C GLN A 75 21.22 -8.74 -9.62
N ALA A 76 19.89 -8.83 -9.49
CA ALA A 76 18.96 -8.20 -10.39
C ALA A 76 19.08 -6.67 -10.34
N VAL A 77 18.84 -6.05 -11.50
CA VAL A 77 18.56 -4.62 -11.61
C VAL A 77 17.05 -4.48 -11.75
N VAL A 78 16.44 -3.72 -10.85
CA VAL A 78 15.00 -3.56 -10.75
C VAL A 78 14.58 -2.14 -11.13
N SER A 79 13.52 -2.04 -11.91
CA SER A 79 12.86 -0.78 -12.25
C SER A 79 12.12 -0.18 -11.03
N ILE A 80 11.73 1.09 -11.11
CA ILE A 80 10.88 1.73 -10.08
C ILE A 80 9.57 0.93 -9.90
N ALA A 81 8.94 0.48 -10.99
CA ALA A 81 7.68 -0.26 -10.93
C ALA A 81 7.84 -1.59 -10.17
N GLU A 82 8.92 -2.33 -10.44
CA GLU A 82 9.22 -3.58 -9.73
C GLU A 82 9.51 -3.33 -8.25
N GLN A 83 10.29 -2.30 -7.91
CA GLN A 83 10.57 -1.93 -6.51
C GLN A 83 9.31 -1.58 -5.73
N LEU A 84 8.42 -0.78 -6.33
CA LEU A 84 7.14 -0.43 -5.71
C LEU A 84 6.25 -1.66 -5.54
N THR A 85 6.29 -2.60 -6.49
CA THR A 85 5.57 -3.88 -6.39
C THR A 85 6.09 -4.73 -5.24
N LEU A 86 7.42 -4.87 -5.12
CA LEU A 86 8.06 -5.59 -4.01
C LEU A 86 7.77 -4.95 -2.66
N TRP A 87 7.74 -3.61 -2.59
CA TRP A 87 7.35 -2.90 -1.38
C TRP A 87 5.90 -3.19 -1.00
N TRP A 88 4.98 -3.09 -1.97
CA TRP A 88 3.58 -3.43 -1.74
C TRP A 88 3.42 -4.86 -1.23
N LEU A 89 4.10 -5.83 -1.84
CA LEU A 89 4.11 -7.22 -1.41
C LEU A 89 4.62 -7.39 0.03
N ALA A 90 5.74 -6.76 0.39
CA ALA A 90 6.29 -6.86 1.73
C ALA A 90 5.33 -6.34 2.80
N VAL A 91 4.54 -5.30 2.48
CA VAL A 91 3.52 -4.76 3.40
C VAL A 91 2.31 -5.68 3.48
N ILE A 92 1.89 -6.28 2.37
CA ILE A 92 0.79 -7.26 2.32
C ILE A 92 1.13 -8.52 3.11
N GLU A 93 2.32 -9.10 2.88
CA GLU A 93 2.79 -10.28 3.61
C GLU A 93 2.86 -10.01 5.12
N TRP A 94 3.38 -8.84 5.51
CA TRP A 94 3.40 -8.44 6.91
C TRP A 94 1.98 -8.35 7.50
N TYR A 95 1.04 -7.72 6.79
CA TYR A 95 -0.34 -7.59 7.28
C TYR A 95 -0.97 -8.96 7.52
N VAL A 96 -0.81 -9.88 6.57
CA VAL A 96 -1.33 -11.25 6.71
C VAL A 96 -0.68 -11.97 7.89
N ALA A 97 0.65 -11.87 8.03
CA ALA A 97 1.35 -12.47 9.17
C ALA A 97 0.86 -11.93 10.52
N GLN A 98 0.62 -10.62 10.65
CA GLN A 98 0.08 -10.04 11.89
C GLN A 98 -1.35 -10.53 12.18
N ARG A 99 -2.17 -10.68 11.14
CA ARG A 99 -3.53 -11.24 11.30
C ARG A 99 -3.52 -12.70 11.72
N GLU A 100 -2.64 -13.51 11.15
CA GLU A 100 -2.44 -14.91 11.55
C GLU A 100 -1.97 -15.03 13.01
N GLN A 101 -1.23 -14.04 13.51
CA GLN A 101 -0.85 -13.93 14.93
C GLN A 101 -1.97 -13.41 15.84
N GLY A 102 -3.16 -13.15 15.30
CA GLY A 102 -4.33 -12.71 16.06
C GLY A 102 -4.38 -11.21 16.34
N ILE A 103 -3.52 -10.39 15.72
CA ILE A 103 -3.62 -8.94 15.84
C ILE A 103 -4.86 -8.47 15.08
N PRO A 104 -5.82 -7.81 15.76
CA PRO A 104 -7.05 -7.37 15.12
C PRO A 104 -6.75 -6.20 14.18
N ALA A 105 -6.99 -6.39 12.89
CA ALA A 105 -6.88 -5.35 11.89
C ALA A 105 -7.99 -5.49 10.83
N LEU A 106 -8.86 -4.49 10.71
CA LEU A 106 -9.85 -4.43 9.63
C LEU A 106 -9.16 -4.00 8.33
N SER A 107 -9.16 -4.88 7.34
CA SER A 107 -8.78 -4.52 5.96
C SER A 107 -9.84 -3.62 5.34
N VAL A 108 -9.40 -2.54 4.69
CA VAL A 108 -10.27 -1.63 3.94
C VAL A 108 -9.66 -1.44 2.56
N SER A 109 -10.39 -1.80 1.51
CA SER A 109 -9.99 -1.49 0.14
C SER A 109 -10.26 -0.01 -0.14
N TYR A 110 -9.26 0.70 -0.68
CA TYR A 110 -9.46 2.07 -1.14
C TYR A 110 -10.48 2.15 -2.26
N ALA A 111 -10.57 1.13 -3.13
CA ALA A 111 -11.54 1.11 -4.22
C ALA A 111 -12.98 1.02 -3.67
N GLU A 112 -13.21 0.14 -2.69
CA GLU A 112 -14.51 0.05 -2.00
C GLU A 112 -14.80 1.32 -1.20
N LEU A 113 -13.81 1.86 -0.50
CA LEU A 113 -13.94 3.11 0.23
C LEU A 113 -14.37 4.25 -0.70
N VAL A 114 -13.95 4.27 -1.96
CA VAL A 114 -14.36 5.29 -2.93
C VAL A 114 -15.74 4.99 -3.53
N ALA A 115 -16.01 3.72 -3.88
CA ALA A 115 -17.23 3.29 -4.56
C ALA A 115 -18.46 3.26 -3.64
N THR A 116 -18.30 2.74 -2.42
CA THR A 116 -19.35 2.53 -1.41
C THR A 116 -18.94 3.20 -0.10
N LYS A 117 -18.74 4.52 -0.15
CA LYS A 117 -18.20 5.34 0.96
C LYS A 117 -19.00 5.16 2.25
N ALA A 118 -20.32 5.30 2.19
CA ALA A 118 -21.20 5.27 3.35
C ALA A 118 -21.19 3.89 4.03
N GLU A 119 -21.24 2.82 3.24
CA GLU A 119 -21.21 1.44 3.70
C GLU A 119 -19.86 1.11 4.34
N THR A 120 -18.77 1.47 3.66
CA THR A 120 -17.40 1.23 4.14
C THR A 120 -17.14 1.99 5.44
N LEU A 121 -17.54 3.26 5.50
CA LEU A 121 -17.37 4.07 6.70
C LEU A 121 -18.23 3.57 7.86
N SER A 122 -19.44 3.09 7.59
CA SER A 122 -20.29 2.42 8.58
C SER A 122 -19.63 1.17 9.15
N ALA A 123 -18.96 0.37 8.30
CA ALA A 123 -18.21 -0.81 8.73
C ALA A 123 -17.02 -0.43 9.63
N ILE A 124 -16.26 0.61 9.24
CA ILE A 124 -15.16 1.16 10.06
C ILE A 124 -15.67 1.63 11.41
N PHE A 125 -16.75 2.40 11.45
CA PHE A 125 -17.33 2.92 12.69
C PHE A 125 -17.74 1.78 13.63
N ARG A 126 -18.44 0.77 13.09
CA ARG A 126 -18.83 -0.42 13.86
C ARG A 126 -17.62 -1.16 14.42
N TYR A 127 -16.59 -1.37 13.61
CA TYR A 127 -15.35 -2.04 14.03
C TYR A 127 -14.62 -1.28 15.15
N CYS A 128 -14.60 0.05 15.06
CA CYS A 128 -14.01 0.93 16.06
C CYS A 128 -14.90 1.16 17.30
N GLY A 129 -16.13 0.62 17.33
CA GLY A 129 -17.08 0.88 18.41
C GLY A 129 -17.62 2.32 18.44
N LEU A 130 -17.59 3.02 17.29
CA LEU A 130 -18.09 4.38 17.13
C LEU A 130 -19.59 4.38 16.74
N PRO A 131 -20.37 5.42 17.11
CA PRO A 131 -21.79 5.49 16.75
C PRO A 131 -22.00 5.63 15.25
N THR A 132 -22.69 4.67 14.62
CA THR A 132 -22.99 4.72 13.17
C THR A 132 -23.92 5.87 12.79
N SER A 133 -24.61 6.48 13.76
CA SER A 133 -25.36 7.73 13.57
C SER A 133 -24.49 8.92 13.16
N SER A 134 -23.17 8.85 13.37
CA SER A 134 -22.20 9.89 13.00
C SER A 134 -21.49 9.62 11.67
N VAL A 135 -21.93 8.62 10.89
CA VAL A 135 -21.34 8.31 9.58
C VAL A 135 -21.44 9.50 8.63
N ASP A 136 -22.57 10.21 8.62
CA ASP A 136 -22.77 11.39 7.76
C ASP A 136 -21.76 12.50 8.08
N ASP A 137 -21.40 12.69 9.35
CA ASP A 137 -20.37 13.65 9.74
C ASP A 137 -19.00 13.27 9.16
N GLY A 138 -18.68 11.98 9.15
CA GLY A 138 -17.46 11.47 8.54
C GLY A 138 -17.47 11.55 7.01
N LEU A 139 -18.64 11.37 6.37
CA LEU A 139 -18.79 11.55 4.92
C LEU A 139 -18.48 12.99 4.49
N ARG A 140 -18.88 14.00 5.28
CA ARG A 140 -18.53 15.40 5.00
C ARG A 140 -17.02 15.65 4.97
N ALA A 141 -16.23 14.88 5.72
CA ALA A 141 -14.77 15.00 5.67
C ALA A 141 -14.18 14.65 4.29
N TYR A 142 -14.89 13.89 3.45
CA TYR A 142 -14.46 13.57 2.08
C TYR A 142 -14.65 14.72 1.08
N GLU A 143 -15.45 15.73 1.42
CA GLU A 143 -15.72 16.90 0.57
C GLU A 143 -14.48 17.80 0.42
N ARG A 144 -13.53 17.70 1.36
CA ARG A 144 -12.30 18.48 1.35
C ARG A 144 -11.10 17.59 1.12
N ASP A 145 -10.32 17.89 0.09
CA ASP A 145 -8.99 17.30 -0.05
C ASP A 145 -8.06 17.87 1.03
N SER A 146 -7.73 17.06 2.03
CA SER A 146 -6.79 17.44 3.09
C SER A 146 -5.38 17.72 2.55
N GLN A 147 -5.08 17.26 1.33
CA GLN A 147 -3.83 17.49 0.63
C GLN A 147 -3.92 18.62 -0.42
N ALA A 148 -5.03 19.36 -0.47
CA ALA A 148 -5.20 20.49 -1.39
C ALA A 148 -4.03 21.48 -1.29
N GLY A 149 -3.45 21.84 -2.44
CA GLY A 149 -2.29 22.74 -2.51
C GLY A 149 -0.93 22.08 -2.28
N THR A 150 -0.87 20.77 -1.99
CA THR A 150 0.38 20.02 -1.89
C THR A 150 0.71 19.28 -3.19
N VAL A 151 1.93 18.74 -3.29
CA VAL A 151 2.33 17.84 -4.40
C VAL A 151 1.57 16.50 -4.42
N MET A 152 0.82 16.21 -3.35
CA MET A 152 0.05 14.99 -3.12
C MET A 152 -1.46 15.15 -3.37
N ALA A 153 -1.93 16.35 -3.76
CA ALA A 153 -3.34 16.60 -4.05
C ALA A 153 -3.89 15.68 -5.16
N ARG A 154 -5.17 15.28 -5.05
CA ARG A 154 -5.83 14.39 -6.03
C ARG A 154 -5.99 15.04 -7.40
N GLU A 155 -6.41 16.29 -7.40
CA GLU A 155 -6.62 17.10 -8.59
C GLU A 155 -5.51 18.14 -8.65
N ASN A 156 -4.44 17.84 -9.39
CA ASN A 156 -3.61 18.89 -9.93
C ASN A 156 -4.06 19.11 -11.39
N PRO A 157 -4.73 20.24 -11.71
CA PRO A 157 -5.20 20.54 -13.06
C PRO A 157 -4.11 20.45 -14.14
N ALA A 158 -2.83 20.51 -13.75
CA ALA A 158 -1.70 20.33 -14.65
C ALA A 158 -1.35 18.86 -14.99
N GLN A 159 -2.07 17.84 -14.48
CA GLN A 159 -1.62 16.43 -14.48
C GLN A 159 -2.60 15.39 -15.05
N VAL A 160 -3.53 15.79 -15.92
CA VAL A 160 -4.64 14.92 -16.41
C VAL A 160 -4.19 13.64 -17.16
N ASN A 161 -2.92 13.49 -17.59
CA ASN A 161 -2.52 12.36 -18.46
C ASN A 161 -1.33 11.49 -17.99
N SER A 162 -0.90 11.56 -16.72
CA SER A 162 0.32 10.84 -16.25
C SER A 162 0.09 9.67 -15.28
N GLN A 163 -1.18 9.28 -15.05
CA GLN A 163 -1.54 8.29 -14.02
C GLN A 163 -1.46 6.82 -14.50
N HIS A 164 -1.01 6.58 -15.73
CA HIS A 164 -0.96 5.23 -16.28
C HIS A 164 0.47 4.73 -16.35
N LEU A 165 0.66 3.50 -15.86
CA LEU A 165 1.87 2.73 -16.12
C LEU A 165 2.02 2.52 -17.63
N THR A 166 3.25 2.54 -18.13
CA THR A 166 3.51 2.08 -19.49
C THR A 166 3.16 0.59 -19.61
N PRO A 167 2.88 0.08 -20.82
CA PRO A 167 2.62 -1.35 -21.00
C PRO A 167 3.73 -2.26 -20.45
N ALA A 168 4.99 -1.82 -20.55
CA ALA A 168 6.14 -2.55 -20.01
C ALA A 168 6.16 -2.57 -18.48
N GLU A 169 5.88 -1.43 -17.84
CA GLU A 169 5.76 -1.34 -16.37
C GLU A 169 4.60 -2.20 -15.86
N LEU A 170 3.43 -2.13 -16.50
CA LEU A 170 2.28 -2.94 -16.14
C LEU A 170 2.60 -4.45 -16.25
N ALA A 171 3.25 -4.86 -17.33
CA ALA A 171 3.67 -6.25 -17.52
C ALA A 171 4.67 -6.70 -16.44
N ALA A 172 5.59 -5.83 -16.03
CA ALA A 172 6.53 -6.13 -14.95
C ALA A 172 5.82 -6.31 -13.59
N VAL A 173 4.87 -5.41 -13.27
CA VAL A 173 4.01 -5.54 -12.07
C VAL A 173 3.26 -6.86 -12.09
N GLN A 174 2.59 -7.18 -13.20
CA GLN A 174 1.82 -8.42 -13.36
C GLN A 174 2.70 -9.66 -13.20
N ALA A 175 3.87 -9.69 -13.84
CA ALA A 175 4.78 -10.82 -13.78
C ALA A 175 5.29 -11.11 -12.35
N ILE A 176 5.51 -10.07 -11.52
CA ILE A 176 5.86 -10.25 -10.11
C ILE A 176 4.67 -10.82 -9.33
N ILE A 177 3.48 -10.26 -9.53
CA ILE A 177 2.27 -10.62 -8.78
C ILE A 177 1.82 -12.05 -9.06
N GLU A 178 1.89 -12.49 -10.32
CA GLU A 178 1.56 -13.86 -10.73
C GLU A 178 2.50 -14.90 -10.08
N ARG A 179 3.74 -14.52 -9.75
CA ARG A 179 4.69 -15.40 -9.04
C ARG A 179 4.43 -15.45 -7.53
N HIS A 180 3.61 -14.56 -6.99
CA HIS A 180 3.42 -14.43 -5.54
C HIS A 180 2.36 -15.41 -5.03
N PRO A 181 2.69 -16.35 -4.11
CA PRO A 181 1.81 -17.46 -3.75
C PRO A 181 0.53 -17.03 -3.02
N LEU A 182 0.59 -15.93 -2.25
CA LEU A 182 -0.56 -15.41 -1.52
C LEU A 182 -1.48 -14.54 -2.39
N VAL A 183 -0.88 -13.73 -3.26
CA VAL A 183 -1.59 -12.65 -3.95
C VAL A 183 -2.12 -13.17 -5.28
N GLY A 184 -1.24 -13.75 -6.11
CA GLY A 184 -1.55 -14.45 -7.35
C GLY A 184 -2.17 -13.63 -8.48
N LYS A 185 -2.84 -12.51 -8.17
CA LYS A 185 -3.58 -11.67 -9.11
C LYS A 185 -3.64 -10.20 -8.67
N PRO A 186 -3.69 -9.22 -9.60
CA PRO A 186 -3.68 -7.79 -9.25
C PRO A 186 -4.93 -7.30 -8.49
N ASP A 187 -6.07 -7.98 -8.63
CA ASP A 187 -7.34 -7.70 -7.96
C ASP A 187 -7.48 -8.45 -6.61
N PHE A 188 -6.35 -8.83 -6.00
CA PHE A 188 -6.33 -9.47 -4.70
C PHE A 188 -7.11 -8.68 -3.65
N ALA A 189 -8.09 -9.34 -3.05
CA ALA A 189 -8.85 -8.83 -1.92
C ALA A 189 -8.23 -9.38 -0.63
N MET A 190 -7.91 -8.48 0.30
CA MET A 190 -7.36 -8.87 1.59
C MET A 190 -8.40 -9.67 2.38
N PRO A 191 -7.99 -10.71 3.14
CA PRO A 191 -8.88 -11.42 4.04
C PRO A 191 -9.32 -10.55 5.22
#